data_AF-A0A534M856-F1
#
_entry.id   AF-A0A534M856-F1
#
_cell.length_a   1.000
_cell.length_b   1.000
_cell.length_c   1.000
_cell.angle_alpha   90.00
_cell.angle_beta   90.00
_cell.angle_gamma   90.00
#
_symmetry.space_group_name_H-M   'P 1'
#
loop_
_entity.id
_entity.type
_entity.pdbx_description
1 polymer ?
#
loop_
_entity_poly.entity_id
_entity_poly.type
_entity_poly.pdbx_seq_one_letter_code
_entity_poly.pdbx_strand_id
1 'polypeptide(L)'
;MKITPLAADSLGARSMATLVETPEVTILLDPSVRLGPYRYDLPPHPTERSRQKELWQVIRDASKKADVLAVSHYHYDHHNPAAPSIFRGKLAFLKDGKFHINRSQRERSSAFVRRLKSYPKAIQVADGNQMDFGGTELLFSPAVPHGYNDELGYVVMTRIAQGHEVFVHTSDVLGPPLKEQLSFLIDAQPTVLYVDGPMTHMPENYPPEHTKRSLTHLVRILRTTEVRTLILDHHILRDRDWKSRMRPVFEAGKEHDVAVLTAAEFAGKPIDQLEANRDKLYGIEPSPKTISGAGPSEG
;
A
#
# COMPACT_ATOMS: atom_id res chain seq x y z
N MET A 1 13.07 0.52 -15.54
CA MET A 1 11.76 0.28 -14.90
C MET A 1 11.00 1.60 -14.72
N LYS A 2 9.70 1.65 -15.01
CA LYS A 2 8.85 2.83 -14.76
C LYS A 2 7.76 2.50 -13.73
N ILE A 3 7.74 3.25 -12.64
CA ILE A 3 6.81 3.07 -11.52
C ILE A 3 5.79 4.21 -11.54
N THR A 4 4.51 3.89 -11.51
CA THR A 4 3.42 4.89 -11.53
C THR A 4 2.39 4.58 -10.45
N PRO A 5 2.41 5.29 -9.31
CA PRO A 5 1.31 5.24 -8.36
C PRO A 5 0.03 5.75 -9.02
N LEU A 6 -1.00 4.93 -9.05
CA LEU A 6 -2.28 5.21 -9.72
C LEU A 6 -3.30 5.80 -8.77
N ALA A 7 -3.32 5.31 -7.53
CA ALA A 7 -4.18 5.76 -6.46
C ALA A 7 -3.45 5.58 -5.13
N ALA A 8 -3.60 6.56 -4.23
CA ALA A 8 -2.94 6.62 -2.93
C ALA A 8 -3.66 7.63 -2.03
N ASP A 9 -3.48 7.55 -0.70
CA ASP A 9 -4.05 8.51 0.25
C ASP A 9 -3.59 9.95 -0.05
N SER A 10 -2.33 10.14 -0.48
CA SER A 10 -1.84 11.44 -0.96
C SER A 10 -2.46 11.90 -2.28
N LEU A 11 -3.08 11.00 -3.04
CA LEU A 11 -3.88 11.29 -4.22
C LEU A 11 -5.38 11.41 -3.90
N GLY A 12 -5.79 11.33 -2.63
CA GLY A 12 -7.12 11.65 -2.15
C GLY A 12 -8.07 10.48 -1.91
N ALA A 13 -7.60 9.23 -1.92
CA ALA A 13 -8.40 8.08 -1.51
C ALA A 13 -7.52 6.92 -1.05
N ARG A 14 -8.05 6.05 -0.16
CA ARG A 14 -7.31 4.89 0.36
C ARG A 14 -6.95 3.92 -0.77
N SER A 15 -5.66 3.69 -0.97
CA SER A 15 -5.12 2.76 -1.97
C SER A 15 -3.60 2.69 -1.89
N MET A 16 -3.03 1.63 -2.47
CA MET A 16 -1.62 1.60 -2.87
C MET A 16 -1.44 1.10 -4.32
N ALA A 17 -2.46 1.30 -5.15
CA ALA A 17 -2.48 0.78 -6.52
C ALA A 17 -1.32 1.36 -7.34
N THR A 18 -0.44 0.49 -7.85
CA THR A 18 0.79 0.91 -8.53
C THR A 18 0.99 0.12 -9.81
N LEU A 19 1.20 0.81 -10.93
CA LEU A 19 1.62 0.20 -12.19
C LEU A 19 3.14 0.22 -12.29
N VAL A 20 3.74 -0.92 -12.60
CA VAL A 20 5.17 -1.08 -12.83
C VAL A 20 5.36 -1.62 -14.24
N GLU A 21 5.97 -0.81 -15.10
CA GLU A 21 6.25 -1.13 -16.50
C GLU A 21 7.74 -1.48 -16.63
N THR A 22 8.03 -2.69 -17.10
CA THR A 22 9.36 -3.12 -17.57
C THR A 22 9.29 -3.46 -19.07
N PRO A 23 10.42 -3.66 -19.77
CA PRO A 23 10.43 -4.06 -21.16
C PRO A 23 9.77 -5.42 -21.40
N GLU A 24 9.82 -6.32 -20.43
CA GLU A 24 9.32 -7.69 -20.58
C GLU A 24 7.90 -7.90 -20.05
N VAL A 25 7.46 -7.14 -19.04
CA VAL A 25 6.17 -7.33 -18.39
C VAL A 25 5.62 -6.04 -17.76
N THR A 26 4.31 -5.84 -17.85
CA THR A 26 3.61 -4.79 -17.09
C THR A 26 2.85 -5.41 -15.92
N ILE A 27 3.17 -4.95 -14.71
CA ILE A 27 2.64 -5.49 -13.45
C ILE A 27 1.80 -4.43 -12.76
N LEU A 28 0.56 -4.77 -12.39
CA LEU A 28 -0.34 -3.90 -11.63
C LEU A 28 -0.54 -4.47 -10.22
N LEU A 29 -0.05 -3.75 -9.22
CA LEU A 29 -0.13 -4.11 -7.81
C LEU A 29 -1.36 -3.47 -7.17
N ASP A 30 -2.05 -4.24 -6.32
CA ASP A 30 -3.18 -3.82 -5.48
C ASP A 30 -4.21 -2.93 -6.18
N PRO A 31 -4.85 -3.43 -7.27
CA PRO A 31 -5.70 -2.63 -8.16
C PRO A 31 -7.07 -2.32 -7.56
N SER A 32 -7.11 -1.48 -6.53
CA SER A 32 -8.36 -1.00 -5.94
C SER A 32 -8.23 0.38 -5.32
N VAL A 33 -9.36 0.98 -4.97
CA VAL A 33 -9.44 2.27 -4.30
C VAL A 33 -10.71 2.34 -3.46
N ARG A 34 -10.59 2.83 -2.22
CA ARG A 34 -11.71 2.96 -1.30
C ARG A 34 -11.67 4.26 -0.51
N LEU A 35 -12.78 4.58 0.13
CA LEU A 35 -12.90 5.72 1.03
C LEU A 35 -13.09 5.20 2.45
N GLY A 36 -12.44 5.84 3.42
CA GLY A 36 -12.68 5.56 4.83
C GLY A 36 -14.14 5.84 5.19
N PRO A 37 -14.88 4.88 5.79
CA PRO A 37 -16.32 5.00 6.00
C PRO A 37 -16.69 6.19 6.89
N TYR A 38 -15.87 6.49 7.90
CA TYR A 38 -16.01 7.66 8.76
C TYR A 38 -14.64 8.22 9.14
N ARG A 39 -14.58 9.54 9.29
CA ARG A 39 -13.42 10.27 9.81
C ARG A 39 -13.94 11.56 10.44
N TYR A 40 -13.57 11.83 11.70
CA TYR A 40 -14.17 12.90 12.51
C TYR A 40 -15.70 12.77 12.60
N ASP A 41 -16.21 11.54 12.68
CA ASP A 41 -17.65 11.22 12.64
C ASP A 41 -18.40 11.67 11.37
N LEU A 42 -17.66 12.00 10.31
CA LEU A 42 -18.22 12.45 9.03
C LEU A 42 -18.11 11.34 7.97
N PRO A 43 -19.18 11.09 7.20
CA PRO A 43 -19.14 10.16 6.07
C PRO A 43 -18.35 10.77 4.90
N PRO A 44 -17.98 9.97 3.88
CA PRO A 44 -17.21 10.48 2.75
C PRO A 44 -17.93 11.62 2.02
N HIS A 45 -17.21 12.74 1.89
CA HIS A 45 -17.67 13.95 1.23
C HIS A 45 -17.88 13.72 -0.28
N PRO A 46 -18.78 14.45 -0.97
CA PRO A 46 -18.92 14.36 -2.43
C PRO A 46 -17.60 14.48 -3.21
N THR A 47 -16.67 15.33 -2.77
CA THR A 47 -15.31 15.46 -3.35
C THR A 47 -14.54 14.13 -3.29
N GLU A 48 -14.55 13.45 -2.14
CA GLU A 48 -13.91 12.14 -1.97
C GLU A 48 -14.55 11.09 -2.90
N ARG A 49 -15.89 11.12 -3.04
CA ARG A 49 -16.61 10.21 -3.95
C ARG A 49 -16.28 10.47 -5.42
N SER A 50 -16.09 11.73 -5.83
CA SER A 50 -15.61 12.06 -7.17
C SER A 50 -14.20 11.52 -7.37
N ARG A 51 -13.29 11.80 -6.42
CA ARG A 51 -11.91 11.34 -6.48
C ARG A 51 -11.80 9.82 -6.55
N GLN A 52 -12.60 9.08 -5.76
CA GLN A 52 -12.63 7.62 -5.84
C GLN A 52 -13.01 7.13 -7.25
N LYS A 53 -14.01 7.75 -7.89
CA LYS A 53 -14.43 7.37 -9.26
C LYS A 53 -13.33 7.65 -10.28
N GLU A 54 -12.68 8.81 -10.18
CA GLU A 54 -11.56 9.21 -11.04
C GLU A 54 -10.39 8.22 -10.92
N LEU A 55 -9.93 7.96 -9.69
CA LEU A 55 -8.83 7.03 -9.42
C LEU A 55 -9.17 5.60 -9.84
N TRP A 56 -10.41 5.16 -9.62
CA TRP A 56 -10.86 3.85 -10.07
C TRP A 56 -10.81 3.72 -11.60
N GLN A 57 -11.16 4.78 -12.32
CA GLN A 57 -11.06 4.80 -13.78
C GLN A 57 -9.61 4.70 -14.24
N VAL A 58 -8.68 5.40 -13.58
CA VAL A 58 -7.22 5.27 -13.83
C VAL A 58 -6.73 3.83 -13.63
N ILE A 59 -7.11 3.19 -12.53
CA ILE A 59 -6.76 1.77 -12.25
C ILE A 59 -7.33 0.85 -13.34
N ARG A 60 -8.58 1.05 -13.73
CA ARG A 60 -9.22 0.26 -14.80
C ARG A 60 -8.51 0.42 -16.14
N ASP A 61 -8.09 1.63 -16.48
CA ASP A 61 -7.39 1.87 -17.73
C ASP A 61 -5.96 1.31 -17.72
N ALA A 62 -5.28 1.36 -16.58
CA ALA A 62 -3.98 0.70 -16.39
C ALA A 62 -4.09 -0.83 -16.49
N SER A 63 -5.13 -1.44 -15.92
CA SER A 63 -5.31 -2.90 -15.97
C SER A 63 -5.50 -3.46 -17.39
N LYS A 64 -5.92 -2.64 -18.36
CA LYS A 64 -5.98 -3.03 -19.78
C LYS A 64 -4.60 -3.29 -20.38
N LYS A 65 -3.57 -2.59 -19.88
CA LYS A 65 -2.18 -2.66 -20.35
C LYS A 65 -1.35 -3.67 -19.57
N ALA A 66 -1.78 -4.05 -18.37
CA ALA A 66 -1.07 -4.98 -17.53
C ALA A 66 -1.11 -6.41 -18.10
N ASP A 67 -0.06 -7.18 -17.83
CA ASP A 67 0.03 -8.61 -18.09
C ASP A 67 -0.21 -9.41 -16.80
N VAL A 68 0.24 -8.85 -15.68
CA VAL A 68 0.19 -9.43 -14.34
C VAL A 68 -0.57 -8.50 -13.41
N LEU A 69 -1.49 -9.04 -12.62
CA LEU A 69 -2.11 -8.33 -11.49
C LEU A 69 -1.77 -9.06 -10.19
N ALA A 70 -1.35 -8.32 -9.18
CA ALA A 70 -1.05 -8.85 -7.86
C ALA A 70 -1.96 -8.24 -6.78
N VAL A 71 -2.39 -9.06 -5.82
CA VAL A 71 -3.14 -8.63 -4.63
C VAL A 71 -2.40 -9.09 -3.39
N SER A 72 -1.88 -8.13 -2.64
CA SER A 72 -1.04 -8.33 -1.46
C SER A 72 -1.80 -8.87 -0.25
N HIS A 73 -3.08 -8.49 -0.11
CA HIS A 73 -3.99 -8.95 0.94
C HIS A 73 -5.45 -8.53 0.63
N TYR A 74 -6.39 -8.89 1.52
CA TYR A 74 -7.82 -8.83 1.21
C TYR A 74 -8.58 -7.64 1.80
N HIS A 75 -7.93 -6.51 2.06
CA HIS A 75 -8.62 -5.23 2.27
C HIS A 75 -9.11 -4.64 0.94
N TYR A 76 -10.26 -3.96 0.98
CA TYR A 76 -10.96 -3.55 -0.23
C TYR A 76 -10.35 -2.34 -0.95
N ASP A 77 -9.40 -1.65 -0.35
CA ASP A 77 -8.49 -0.68 -0.96
C ASP A 77 -7.32 -1.33 -1.72
N HIS A 78 -7.15 -2.65 -1.63
CA HIS A 78 -6.12 -3.42 -2.37
C HIS A 78 -6.73 -4.39 -3.41
N HIS A 79 -7.98 -4.83 -3.24
CA HIS A 79 -8.72 -5.57 -4.28
C HIS A 79 -10.17 -5.10 -4.40
N ASN A 80 -10.72 -5.18 -5.62
CA ASN A 80 -12.10 -4.81 -5.89
C ASN A 80 -12.94 -6.04 -6.28
N PRO A 81 -13.73 -6.63 -5.35
CA PRO A 81 -14.54 -7.81 -5.64
C PRO A 81 -15.76 -7.54 -6.52
N ALA A 82 -16.08 -6.27 -6.80
CA ALA A 82 -17.13 -5.88 -7.74
C ALA A 82 -16.63 -5.83 -9.20
N ALA A 83 -15.31 -5.87 -9.41
CA ALA A 83 -14.72 -5.79 -10.74
C ALA A 83 -13.66 -6.87 -11.00
N PRO A 84 -13.96 -8.16 -10.81
CA PRO A 84 -13.02 -9.25 -11.11
C PRO A 84 -12.61 -9.28 -12.60
N SER A 85 -13.37 -8.61 -13.47
CA SER A 85 -13.12 -8.57 -14.90
C SER A 85 -11.84 -7.87 -15.33
N ILE A 86 -11.23 -7.05 -14.46
CA ILE A 86 -9.91 -6.43 -14.74
C ILE A 86 -8.79 -7.48 -14.87
N PHE A 87 -8.99 -8.68 -14.33
CA PHE A 87 -8.04 -9.79 -14.42
C PHE A 87 -8.16 -10.57 -15.73
N ARG A 88 -9.02 -10.18 -16.67
CA ARG A 88 -9.28 -10.95 -17.88
C ARG A 88 -8.00 -11.20 -18.70
N GLY A 89 -7.65 -12.48 -18.87
CA GLY A 89 -6.50 -12.92 -19.65
C GLY A 89 -5.14 -12.63 -18.99
N LYS A 90 -5.14 -12.22 -17.72
CA LYS A 90 -3.93 -11.84 -16.95
C LYS A 90 -3.40 -13.02 -16.15
N LEU A 91 -2.13 -12.97 -15.76
CA LEU A 91 -1.63 -13.78 -14.67
C LEU A 91 -1.98 -13.10 -13.35
N ALA A 92 -2.64 -13.82 -12.43
CA ALA A 92 -3.06 -13.29 -11.14
C ALA A 92 -2.19 -13.87 -10.03
N PHE A 93 -1.49 -13.03 -9.27
CA PHE A 93 -0.83 -13.42 -8.03
C PHE A 93 -1.65 -12.93 -6.84
N LEU A 94 -2.12 -13.83 -5.99
CA LEU A 94 -2.96 -13.49 -4.86
C LEU A 94 -2.33 -14.01 -3.58
N LYS A 95 -2.36 -13.21 -2.51
CA LYS A 95 -2.11 -13.69 -1.15
C LYS A 95 -2.87 -14.99 -0.88
N ASP A 96 -2.24 -15.96 -0.23
CA ASP A 96 -2.85 -17.23 0.12
C ASP A 96 -4.11 -16.97 0.96
N GLY A 97 -5.25 -17.42 0.44
CA GLY A 97 -6.57 -17.27 1.06
C GLY A 97 -6.89 -18.29 2.15
N LYS A 98 -5.97 -19.22 2.46
CA LYS A 98 -6.15 -20.36 3.36
C LYS A 98 -5.15 -20.34 4.50
N PHE A 99 -3.88 -20.05 4.23
CA PHE A 99 -2.78 -20.05 5.20
C PHE A 99 -2.33 -18.63 5.55
N HIS A 100 -1.86 -18.44 6.79
CA HIS A 100 -1.46 -17.13 7.34
C HIS A 100 -2.48 -16.05 6.97
N ILE A 101 -3.70 -16.20 7.49
CA ILE A 101 -4.84 -15.35 7.15
C ILE A 101 -5.85 -15.37 8.31
N ASN A 102 -6.36 -14.20 8.67
CA ASN A 102 -7.41 -14.11 9.68
C ASN A 102 -8.78 -14.47 9.08
N ARG A 103 -9.81 -14.58 9.93
CA ARG A 103 -11.16 -14.99 9.50
C ARG A 103 -11.76 -14.04 8.46
N SER A 104 -11.72 -12.73 8.72
CA SER A 104 -12.26 -11.71 7.81
C SER A 104 -11.63 -11.81 6.42
N GLN A 105 -10.30 -11.79 6.35
CA GLN A 105 -9.59 -11.87 5.09
C GLN A 105 -9.83 -13.19 4.37
N ARG A 106 -10.00 -14.32 5.09
CA ARG A 106 -10.38 -15.62 4.49
C ARG A 106 -11.75 -15.59 3.83
N GLU A 107 -12.73 -14.98 4.48
CA GLU A 107 -14.09 -14.82 3.94
C GLU A 107 -14.06 -13.93 2.69
N ARG A 108 -13.35 -12.79 2.75
CA ARG A 108 -13.14 -11.88 1.61
C ARG A 108 -12.41 -12.56 0.45
N SER A 109 -11.32 -13.29 0.72
CA SER A 109 -10.58 -14.07 -0.27
C SER A 109 -11.47 -15.10 -0.95
N SER A 110 -12.20 -15.90 -0.16
CA SER A 110 -13.10 -16.92 -0.69
C SER A 110 -14.17 -16.32 -1.59
N ALA A 111 -14.77 -15.19 -1.21
CA ALA A 111 -15.74 -14.48 -2.03
C ALA A 111 -15.12 -13.92 -3.32
N PHE A 112 -13.93 -13.35 -3.23
CA PHE A 112 -13.21 -12.78 -4.36
C PHE A 112 -12.78 -13.85 -5.37
N VAL A 113 -12.10 -14.91 -4.92
CA VAL A 113 -11.61 -16.00 -5.78
C VAL A 113 -12.76 -16.70 -6.50
N ARG A 114 -13.92 -16.90 -5.85
CA ARG A 114 -15.12 -17.44 -6.50
C ARG A 114 -15.58 -16.58 -7.69
N ARG A 115 -15.56 -15.24 -7.55
CA ARG A 115 -15.93 -14.30 -8.61
C ARG A 115 -14.84 -14.16 -9.68
N LEU A 116 -13.59 -14.34 -9.28
CA LEU A 116 -12.41 -14.18 -10.13
C LEU A 116 -12.19 -15.34 -11.09
N LYS A 117 -12.54 -16.58 -10.69
CA LYS A 117 -12.11 -17.86 -11.31
C LYS A 117 -12.20 -17.94 -12.85
N SER A 118 -13.11 -17.22 -13.49
CA SER A 118 -13.33 -17.26 -14.95
C SER A 118 -12.57 -16.21 -15.77
N TYR A 119 -11.86 -15.28 -15.12
CA TYR A 119 -11.22 -14.15 -15.78
C TYR A 119 -9.73 -14.34 -16.09
N PRO A 120 -8.85 -14.64 -15.10
CA PRO A 120 -7.42 -14.73 -15.34
C PRO A 120 -7.06 -15.96 -16.17
N LYS A 121 -5.93 -15.85 -16.89
CA LYS A 121 -5.31 -16.97 -17.60
C LYS A 121 -4.84 -18.04 -16.61
N ALA A 122 -4.29 -17.62 -15.47
CA ALA A 122 -3.89 -18.47 -14.37
C ALA A 122 -3.91 -17.69 -13.05
N ILE A 123 -4.11 -18.41 -11.94
CA ILE A 123 -4.01 -17.87 -10.58
C ILE A 123 -2.86 -18.58 -9.89
N GLN A 124 -1.95 -17.80 -9.30
CA GLN A 124 -0.83 -18.25 -8.51
C GLN A 124 -0.94 -17.71 -7.08
N VAL A 125 -0.48 -18.49 -6.11
CA VAL A 125 -0.29 -18.00 -4.74
C VAL A 125 0.91 -17.08 -4.72
N ALA A 126 0.80 -15.93 -4.08
CA ALA A 126 1.86 -14.94 -4.00
C ALA A 126 2.90 -15.30 -2.93
N ASP A 127 2.49 -15.82 -1.77
CA ASP A 127 3.32 -16.04 -0.58
C ASP A 127 4.63 -16.78 -0.88
N GLY A 128 5.76 -16.07 -0.82
CA GLY A 128 7.10 -16.59 -1.08
C GLY A 128 7.35 -17.02 -2.53
N ASN A 129 6.44 -16.71 -3.45
CA ASN A 129 6.55 -17.11 -4.84
C ASN A 129 7.47 -16.16 -5.62
N GLN A 130 8.08 -16.69 -6.68
CA GLN A 130 8.95 -15.94 -7.57
C GLN A 130 8.72 -16.33 -9.02
N MET A 131 8.87 -15.37 -9.92
CA MET A 131 8.76 -15.58 -11.35
C MET A 131 9.71 -14.64 -12.10
N ASP A 132 10.46 -15.19 -13.04
CA ASP A 132 11.26 -14.40 -13.99
C ASP A 132 10.48 -14.23 -15.31
N PHE A 133 10.44 -13.00 -15.78
CA PHE A 133 9.91 -12.62 -17.08
C PHE A 133 11.06 -12.16 -17.96
N GLY A 134 11.99 -13.05 -18.32
CA GLY A 134 13.05 -12.77 -19.28
C GLY A 134 14.00 -11.65 -18.84
N GLY A 135 14.30 -11.54 -17.54
CA GLY A 135 15.15 -10.50 -16.98
C GLY A 135 14.43 -9.49 -16.09
N THR A 136 13.09 -9.52 -16.05
CA THR A 136 12.32 -8.89 -14.96
C THR A 136 11.97 -9.94 -13.91
N GLU A 137 12.56 -9.82 -12.71
CA GLU A 137 12.28 -10.68 -11.57
C GLU A 137 11.11 -10.13 -10.76
N LEU A 138 10.08 -10.95 -10.55
CA LEU A 138 9.00 -10.71 -9.59
C LEU A 138 9.15 -11.68 -8.42
N LEU A 139 9.40 -11.15 -7.22
CA LEU A 139 9.52 -11.92 -5.98
C LEU A 139 8.54 -11.39 -4.95
N PHE A 140 7.81 -12.27 -4.30
CA PHE A 140 6.97 -11.94 -3.16
C PHE A 140 7.65 -12.40 -1.87
N SER A 141 7.46 -11.65 -0.79
CA SER A 141 7.83 -12.13 0.54
C SER A 141 6.99 -13.36 0.90
N PRO A 142 7.44 -14.21 1.85
CA PRO A 142 6.53 -15.02 2.63
C PRO A 142 5.41 -14.15 3.24
N ALA A 143 4.32 -14.78 3.68
CA ALA A 143 3.31 -14.06 4.46
C ALA A 143 3.96 -13.38 5.66
N VAL A 144 3.77 -12.07 5.79
CA VAL A 144 4.20 -11.29 6.96
C VAL A 144 2.98 -10.66 7.63
N PRO A 145 2.99 -10.45 8.95
CA PRO A 145 1.88 -9.84 9.66
C PRO A 145 1.51 -8.48 9.09
N HIS A 146 0.20 -8.23 9.03
CA HIS A 146 -0.38 -6.94 8.68
C HIS A 146 -0.22 -6.02 9.90
N GLY A 147 0.92 -5.33 9.99
CA GLY A 147 1.23 -4.42 11.09
C GLY A 147 2.22 -4.97 12.12
N TYR A 148 2.01 -4.65 13.40
CA TYR A 148 2.95 -4.98 14.49
C TYR A 148 2.69 -6.33 15.17
N ASN A 149 1.61 -7.01 14.79
CA ASN A 149 1.22 -8.36 15.18
C ASN A 149 0.35 -8.95 14.05
N ASP A 150 -0.20 -10.14 14.22
CA ASP A 150 -1.00 -10.83 13.20
C ASP A 150 -2.52 -10.72 13.38
N GLU A 151 -3.01 -9.84 14.27
CA GLU A 151 -4.43 -9.68 14.54
C GLU A 151 -5.19 -9.17 13.30
N LEU A 152 -4.57 -8.27 12.53
CA LEU A 152 -5.09 -7.78 11.24
C LEU A 152 -4.89 -8.79 10.09
N GLY A 153 -4.27 -9.94 10.37
CA GLY A 153 -3.95 -10.98 9.41
C GLY A 153 -2.54 -10.80 8.85
N TYR A 154 -2.37 -11.13 7.57
CA TYR A 154 -1.06 -11.12 6.91
C TYR A 154 -1.16 -10.52 5.52
N VAL A 155 -0.06 -9.97 5.05
CA VAL A 155 0.15 -9.44 3.70
C VAL A 155 1.35 -10.12 3.05
N VAL A 156 1.55 -9.88 1.75
CA VAL A 156 2.82 -10.14 1.07
C VAL A 156 3.38 -8.83 0.52
N MET A 157 4.68 -8.64 0.70
CA MET A 157 5.44 -7.57 0.06
C MET A 157 5.85 -8.01 -1.34
N THR A 158 5.95 -7.07 -2.27
CA THR A 158 6.35 -7.36 -3.66
C THR A 158 7.67 -6.69 -3.98
N ARG A 159 8.64 -7.46 -4.46
CA ARG A 159 9.90 -6.99 -5.06
C ARG A 159 9.83 -7.21 -6.56
N ILE A 160 10.09 -6.17 -7.33
CA ILE A 160 10.28 -6.23 -8.78
C ILE A 160 11.68 -5.74 -9.07
N ALA A 161 12.49 -6.53 -9.77
CA ALA A 161 13.85 -6.15 -10.15
C ALA A 161 14.04 -6.24 -11.66
N GLN A 162 14.75 -5.27 -12.21
CA GLN A 162 15.12 -5.20 -13.62
C GLN A 162 16.54 -4.64 -13.71
N GLY A 163 17.53 -5.51 -13.95
CA GLY A 163 18.94 -5.12 -13.86
C GLY A 163 19.29 -4.63 -12.45
N HIS A 164 19.83 -3.41 -12.35
CA HIS A 164 20.16 -2.78 -11.06
C HIS A 164 18.97 -2.07 -10.40
N GLU A 165 17.86 -1.85 -11.11
CA GLU A 165 16.70 -1.18 -10.53
C GLU A 165 15.83 -2.18 -9.78
N VAL A 166 15.64 -1.94 -8.48
CA VAL A 166 14.77 -2.74 -7.62
C VAL A 166 13.68 -1.85 -7.04
N PHE A 167 12.43 -2.23 -7.25
CA PHE A 167 11.26 -1.63 -6.63
C PHE A 167 10.68 -2.59 -5.59
N VAL A 168 10.42 -2.09 -4.38
CA VAL A 168 9.70 -2.85 -3.36
C VAL A 168 8.45 -2.10 -2.92
N HIS A 169 7.31 -2.80 -2.96
CA HIS A 169 6.03 -2.34 -2.44
C HIS A 169 5.69 -3.16 -1.20
N THR A 170 5.56 -2.50 -0.04
CA THR A 170 5.41 -3.22 1.23
C THR A 170 3.98 -3.67 1.52
N SER A 171 2.98 -3.13 0.81
CA SER A 171 1.60 -3.18 1.27
C SER A 171 1.47 -2.65 2.72
N ASP A 172 0.50 -3.17 3.46
CA ASP A 172 0.12 -2.72 4.80
C ASP A 172 0.94 -3.41 5.89
N VAL A 173 2.13 -2.88 6.18
CA VAL A 173 3.01 -3.38 7.26
C VAL A 173 3.15 -2.39 8.41
N LEU A 174 2.48 -1.24 8.34
CA LEU A 174 2.48 -0.16 9.33
C LEU A 174 3.89 0.39 9.61
N GLY A 175 4.64 0.68 8.55
CA GLY A 175 6.02 1.16 8.66
C GLY A 175 6.94 0.08 9.23
N PRO A 176 7.25 -0.97 8.47
CA PRO A 176 7.65 -2.32 8.91
C PRO A 176 8.28 -2.45 10.33
N PRO A 177 7.50 -2.54 11.43
CA PRO A 177 8.04 -2.58 12.79
C PRO A 177 8.61 -3.95 13.18
N LEU A 178 8.26 -5.03 12.47
CA LEU A 178 8.68 -6.40 12.78
C LEU A 178 10.00 -6.79 12.12
N LYS A 179 10.71 -7.75 12.73
CA LYS A 179 12.00 -8.23 12.22
C LYS A 179 11.86 -8.92 10.86
N GLU A 180 10.84 -9.75 10.68
CA GLU A 180 10.59 -10.45 9.41
C GLU A 180 10.26 -9.50 8.25
N GLN A 181 9.51 -8.43 8.52
CA GLN A 181 9.24 -7.37 7.54
C GLN A 181 10.55 -6.65 7.17
N LEU A 182 11.33 -6.23 8.18
CA LEU A 182 12.62 -5.59 7.97
C LEU A 182 13.60 -6.49 7.20
N SER A 183 13.71 -7.77 7.57
CA SER A 183 14.63 -8.72 6.96
C SER A 183 14.41 -8.83 5.45
N PHE A 184 13.16 -8.99 4.99
CA PHE A 184 12.87 -9.00 3.56
C PHE A 184 13.32 -7.71 2.86
N LEU A 185 13.14 -6.54 3.48
CA LEU A 185 13.54 -5.25 2.87
C LEU A 185 15.06 -5.09 2.79
N ILE A 186 15.79 -5.55 3.81
CA ILE A 186 17.25 -5.57 3.78
C ILE A 186 17.75 -6.55 2.71
N ASP A 187 17.17 -7.74 2.61
CA ASP A 187 17.58 -8.75 1.63
C ASP A 187 17.21 -8.32 0.19
N ALA A 188 16.09 -7.62 0.03
CA ALA A 188 15.61 -7.17 -1.27
C ALA A 188 16.49 -6.08 -1.92
N GLN A 189 17.23 -5.30 -1.12
CA GLN A 189 18.07 -4.17 -1.56
C GLN A 189 17.33 -3.22 -2.53
N PRO A 190 16.23 -2.58 -2.09
CA PRO A 190 15.44 -1.71 -2.95
C PRO A 190 16.23 -0.48 -3.38
N THR A 191 16.06 -0.07 -4.65
CA THR A 191 16.43 1.28 -5.10
C THR A 191 15.29 2.27 -4.93
N VAL A 192 14.05 1.79 -5.07
CA VAL A 192 12.82 2.53 -4.78
C VAL A 192 11.98 1.69 -3.82
N LEU A 193 11.62 2.26 -2.68
CA LEU A 193 10.84 1.59 -1.64
C LEU A 193 9.54 2.35 -1.41
N TYR A 194 8.39 1.68 -1.55
CA TYR A 194 7.07 2.26 -1.27
C TYR A 194 6.44 1.61 -0.04
N VAL A 195 6.29 2.41 1.03
CA VAL A 195 5.85 2.01 2.38
C VAL A 195 4.60 2.80 2.82
N ASP A 196 3.70 2.13 3.55
CA ASP A 196 2.47 2.69 4.12
C ASP A 196 2.66 3.54 5.40
N GLY A 197 3.77 3.35 6.08
CA GLY A 197 4.16 4.09 7.28
C GLY A 197 3.32 3.76 8.53
N PRO A 198 3.77 4.23 9.71
CA PRO A 198 3.11 3.92 10.97
C PRO A 198 1.73 4.57 11.08
N MET A 199 0.79 3.90 11.77
CA MET A 199 -0.61 4.34 11.90
C MET A 199 -0.79 5.42 12.98
N THR A 200 -0.13 6.58 12.83
CA THR A 200 -0.10 7.63 13.88
C THR A 200 -1.42 8.37 14.09
N HIS A 201 -2.39 8.18 13.19
CA HIS A 201 -3.70 8.81 13.24
C HIS A 201 -4.72 8.12 14.16
N MET A 202 -4.36 6.95 14.73
CA MET A 202 -5.13 6.17 15.71
C MET A 202 -4.18 5.63 16.80
N PRO A 203 -3.58 6.50 17.64
CA PRO A 203 -2.59 6.11 18.65
C PRO A 203 -3.13 5.11 19.68
N GLU A 204 -4.44 5.07 19.91
CA GLU A 204 -5.12 4.10 20.76
C GLU A 204 -5.12 2.67 20.19
N ASN A 205 -4.97 2.53 18.86
CA ASN A 205 -4.86 1.25 18.15
C ASN A 205 -3.43 0.94 17.71
N TYR A 206 -2.49 1.87 17.88
CA TYR A 206 -1.10 1.71 17.45
C TYR A 206 -0.13 2.27 18.50
N PRO A 207 0.30 1.44 19.46
CA PRO A 207 1.15 1.88 20.56
C PRO A 207 2.44 2.61 20.12
N PRO A 208 2.88 3.64 20.86
CA PRO A 208 4.03 4.47 20.48
C PRO A 208 5.35 3.71 20.27
N GLU A 209 5.55 2.59 20.96
CA GLU A 209 6.72 1.74 20.80
C GLU A 209 6.83 1.14 19.40
N HIS A 210 5.69 0.84 18.75
CA HIS A 210 5.68 0.34 17.38
C HIS A 210 6.01 1.45 16.40
N THR A 211 5.49 2.66 16.60
CA THR A 211 5.89 3.85 15.82
C THR A 211 7.41 4.08 15.92
N LYS A 212 7.97 3.99 17.14
CA LYS A 212 9.42 4.15 17.35
C LYS A 212 10.22 3.07 16.61
N ARG A 213 9.76 1.82 16.63
CA ARG A 213 10.38 0.71 15.89
C ARG A 213 10.31 0.94 14.38
N SER A 214 9.16 1.36 13.86
CA SER A 214 8.97 1.72 12.46
C SER A 214 9.98 2.76 11.99
N LEU A 215 10.09 3.86 12.72
CA LEU A 215 11.04 4.93 12.40
C LEU A 215 12.48 4.42 12.45
N THR A 216 12.83 3.63 13.48
CA THR A 216 14.18 3.05 13.62
C THR A 216 14.53 2.14 12.46
N HIS A 217 13.57 1.30 12.02
CA HIS A 217 13.75 0.38 10.90
C HIS A 217 13.84 1.11 9.57
N LEU A 218 13.00 2.12 9.33
CA LEU A 218 13.08 2.95 8.12
C LEU A 218 14.41 3.68 8.03
N VAL A 219 14.87 4.32 9.12
CA VAL A 219 16.20 4.95 9.17
C VAL A 219 17.31 3.93 8.88
N ARG A 220 17.20 2.71 9.44
CA ARG A 220 18.16 1.65 9.15
C ARG A 220 18.17 1.28 7.66
N ILE A 221 17.00 1.13 7.03
CA ILE A 221 16.89 0.81 5.60
C ILE A 221 17.56 1.91 4.76
N LEU A 222 17.29 3.18 5.06
CA LEU A 222 17.93 4.31 4.35
C LEU A 222 19.46 4.29 4.43
N ARG A 223 20.01 3.77 5.53
CA ARG A 223 21.46 3.72 5.76
C ARG A 223 22.13 2.48 5.16
N THR A 224 21.43 1.35 5.07
CA THR A 224 22.06 0.03 4.83
C THR A 224 21.56 -0.66 3.56
N THR A 225 20.85 0.05 2.68
CA THR A 225 20.38 -0.47 1.40
C THR A 225 20.65 0.54 0.29
N GLU A 226 20.52 0.11 -0.96
CA GLU A 226 20.70 0.93 -2.17
C GLU A 226 19.54 1.92 -2.45
N VAL A 227 18.71 2.21 -1.44
CA VAL A 227 17.51 3.01 -1.63
C VAL A 227 17.87 4.46 -1.93
N ARG A 228 17.43 4.95 -3.08
CA ARG A 228 17.55 6.35 -3.50
C ARG A 228 16.22 7.10 -3.43
N THR A 229 15.11 6.38 -3.34
CA THR A 229 13.79 6.97 -3.18
C THR A 229 12.92 6.15 -2.24
N LEU A 230 12.45 6.80 -1.18
CA LEU A 230 11.44 6.27 -0.26
C LEU A 230 10.11 6.99 -0.52
N ILE A 231 9.11 6.24 -0.96
CA ILE A 231 7.73 6.69 -1.07
C ILE A 231 7.00 6.33 0.23
N LEU A 232 6.48 7.33 0.94
CA LEU A 232 5.67 7.20 2.16
C LEU A 232 4.22 7.61 1.85
N ASP A 233 3.26 6.70 2.01
CA ASP A 233 1.85 7.00 1.74
C ASP A 233 0.87 6.20 2.61
N HIS A 234 -0.39 6.06 2.23
CA HIS A 234 -1.37 5.15 2.85
C HIS A 234 -1.65 5.43 4.34
N HIS A 235 -1.16 4.63 5.29
CA HIS A 235 -1.51 4.75 6.72
C HIS A 235 -1.02 6.06 7.35
N ILE A 236 0.23 6.45 7.08
CA ILE A 236 0.84 7.65 7.67
C ILE A 236 0.20 8.93 7.11
N LEU A 237 -0.31 8.91 5.88
CA LEU A 237 -0.98 10.04 5.22
C LEU A 237 -2.42 10.28 5.70
N ARG A 238 -2.92 9.47 6.63
CA ARG A 238 -4.20 9.74 7.32
C ARG A 238 -4.02 10.68 8.52
N ASP A 239 -2.78 10.95 8.92
CA ASP A 239 -2.40 11.98 9.90
C ASP A 239 -2.10 13.30 9.17
N ARG A 240 -2.62 14.43 9.67
CA ARG A 240 -2.27 15.77 9.12
C ARG A 240 -0.84 16.16 9.43
N ASP A 241 -0.35 15.73 10.59
CA ASP A 241 0.97 16.08 11.11
C ASP A 241 2.03 15.04 10.67
N TRP A 242 1.71 14.20 9.69
CA TRP A 242 2.54 13.09 9.22
C TRP A 242 4.00 13.49 8.94
N LYS A 243 4.25 14.67 8.37
CA LYS A 243 5.61 15.19 8.14
C LYS A 243 6.38 15.33 9.45
N SER A 244 5.74 15.84 10.50
CA SER A 244 6.35 15.94 11.84
C SER A 244 6.55 14.56 12.46
N ARG A 245 5.60 13.63 12.29
CA ARG A 245 5.71 12.25 12.80
C ARG A 245 6.90 11.50 12.18
N MET A 246 7.18 11.77 10.91
CA MET A 246 8.23 11.12 10.14
C MET A 246 9.55 11.90 10.11
N ARG A 247 9.72 12.93 10.95
CA ARG A 247 10.93 13.79 10.96
C ARG A 247 12.26 13.00 10.97
N PRO A 248 12.46 11.96 11.80
CA PRO A 248 13.71 11.20 11.79
C PRO A 248 14.02 10.54 10.42
N VAL A 249 12.99 10.13 9.69
CA VAL A 249 13.14 9.52 8.35
C VAL A 249 13.50 10.59 7.32
N PHE A 250 12.91 11.78 7.39
CA PHE A 250 13.31 12.91 6.53
C PHE A 250 14.73 13.40 6.80
N GLU A 251 15.15 13.42 8.06
CA GLU A 251 16.53 13.77 8.45
C GLU A 251 17.53 12.74 7.90
N ALA A 252 17.27 11.46 8.13
CA ALA A 252 18.10 10.38 7.58
C ALA A 252 18.11 10.35 6.05
N GLY A 253 16.98 10.66 5.40
CA GLY A 253 16.92 10.77 3.95
C GLY A 253 17.84 11.86 3.40
N LYS A 254 17.90 13.03 4.05
CA LYS A 254 18.86 14.09 3.68
C LYS A 254 20.30 13.67 3.93
N GLU A 255 20.58 12.99 5.04
CA GLU A 255 21.93 12.53 5.40
C GLU A 255 22.47 11.50 4.39
N HIS A 256 21.61 10.65 3.85
CA HIS A 256 21.96 9.56 2.95
C HIS A 256 21.61 9.80 1.47
N ASP A 257 21.30 11.06 1.10
CA ASP A 257 20.92 11.45 -0.27
C ASP A 257 19.74 10.63 -0.86
N VAL A 258 18.77 10.30 0.00
CA VAL A 258 17.54 9.59 -0.36
C VAL A 258 16.38 10.59 -0.45
N ALA A 259 15.71 10.60 -1.60
CA ALA A 259 14.48 11.35 -1.76
C ALA A 259 13.34 10.70 -0.95
N VAL A 260 12.79 11.42 0.03
CA VAL A 260 11.61 10.99 0.80
C VAL A 260 10.40 11.74 0.29
N LEU A 261 9.48 11.04 -0.37
CA LEU A 261 8.35 11.61 -1.12
C LEU A 261 7.04 10.90 -0.75
N THR A 262 5.91 11.54 -0.99
CA THR A 262 4.60 10.87 -1.10
C THR A 262 4.40 10.27 -2.49
N ALA A 263 3.39 9.42 -2.67
CA ALA A 263 3.06 8.89 -4.00
C ALA A 263 2.63 10.01 -4.97
N ALA A 264 1.93 11.03 -4.47
CA ALA A 264 1.58 12.22 -5.24
C ALA A 264 2.83 12.99 -5.70
N GLU A 265 3.75 13.29 -4.78
CA GLU A 265 5.00 14.01 -5.10
C GLU A 265 5.88 13.20 -6.07
N PHE A 266 6.00 11.88 -5.87
CA PHE A 266 6.70 10.98 -6.80
C PHE A 266 6.07 11.00 -8.20
N ALA A 267 4.74 11.13 -8.29
CA ALA A 267 4.02 11.29 -9.54
C ALA A 267 4.02 12.73 -10.09
N GLY A 268 4.73 13.68 -9.46
CA GLY A 268 4.78 15.08 -9.86
C GLY A 268 3.48 15.86 -9.62
N LYS A 269 2.66 15.42 -8.66
CA LYS A 269 1.36 16.02 -8.30
C LYS A 269 1.40 16.65 -6.90
N PRO A 270 0.55 17.65 -6.63
CA PRO A 270 0.36 18.14 -5.27
C PRO A 270 -0.29 17.06 -4.39
N ILE A 271 0.07 17.05 -3.11
CA ILE A 271 -0.56 16.21 -2.10
C ILE A 271 -2.00 16.68 -1.87
N ASP A 272 -2.94 15.75 -1.87
CA ASP A 272 -4.36 15.98 -1.65
C ASP A 272 -4.96 14.97 -0.67
N GLN A 273 -4.61 15.09 0.61
CA GLN A 273 -5.06 14.19 1.69
C GLN A 273 -6.53 14.45 2.08
N LEU A 274 -7.48 14.09 1.21
CA LEU A 274 -8.90 14.40 1.40
C LEU A 274 -9.47 13.81 2.70
N GLU A 275 -9.19 12.53 3.00
CA GLU A 275 -9.69 11.90 4.22
C GLU A 275 -9.12 12.56 5.48
N ALA A 276 -7.80 12.80 5.51
CA ALA A 276 -7.17 13.46 6.64
C ALA A 276 -7.72 14.87 6.87
N ASN A 277 -8.27 15.53 5.85
CA ASN A 277 -8.86 16.87 5.92
C ASN A 277 -10.40 16.87 5.78
N ARG A 278 -11.08 15.76 6.09
CA ARG A 278 -12.52 15.61 5.85
C ARG A 278 -13.38 16.68 6.54
N ASP A 279 -13.12 16.99 7.80
CA ASP A 279 -13.78 18.11 8.52
C ASP A 279 -13.73 19.45 7.75
N LYS A 280 -12.58 19.80 7.15
CA LYS A 280 -12.38 21.01 6.34
C LYS A 280 -13.20 20.95 5.06
N LEU A 281 -13.37 19.77 4.44
CA LEU A 281 -14.26 19.60 3.29
C LEU A 281 -15.72 19.91 3.65
N TYR A 282 -16.13 19.63 4.89
CA TYR A 282 -17.43 19.98 5.44
C TYR A 282 -17.50 21.43 5.99
N GLY A 283 -16.42 22.22 5.90
CA GLY A 283 -16.37 23.58 6.43
C GLY A 283 -16.29 23.67 7.95
N ILE A 284 -15.88 22.58 8.62
CA ILE A 284 -15.71 22.54 10.07
C ILE A 284 -14.29 22.96 10.42
N GLU A 285 -14.16 23.93 11.32
CA GLU A 285 -12.84 24.29 11.86
C GLU A 285 -12.29 23.15 12.73
N PRO A 286 -11.01 22.78 12.58
CA PRO A 286 -10.41 21.73 13.38
C PRO A 286 -10.46 22.10 14.88
N SER A 287 -11.31 21.41 15.64
CA SER A 287 -11.23 21.45 17.10
C SER A 287 -9.93 20.75 17.54
N PRO A 288 -9.15 21.32 18.48
CA PRO A 288 -8.02 20.63 19.11
C PRO A 288 -8.42 19.34 19.85
N LYS A 289 -9.72 19.08 20.01
CA LYS A 289 -10.28 17.91 20.69
C LYS A 289 -11.23 17.16 19.77
N THR A 290 -10.74 16.07 19.18
CA THR A 290 -11.36 14.73 19.13
C THR A 290 -10.46 13.80 18.31
N ILE A 291 -9.39 13.31 18.96
CA ILE A 291 -8.83 11.99 18.63
C ILE A 291 -9.80 10.98 19.27
N SER A 292 -10.98 10.81 18.66
CA SER A 292 -11.89 9.72 19.00
C SER A 292 -12.89 9.60 17.88
N GLY A 293 -12.71 8.57 17.07
CA GLY A 293 -13.61 8.21 15.99
C GLY A 293 -13.19 6.85 15.48
N ALA A 294 -13.20 5.87 16.40
CA ALA A 294 -13.18 4.46 16.04
C ALA A 294 -14.41 4.20 15.16
N GLY A 295 -14.22 4.28 13.85
CA GLY A 295 -15.09 3.56 12.94
C GLY A 295 -15.03 2.08 13.34
N PRO A 296 -16.14 1.34 13.25
CA PRO A 296 -16.13 -0.08 13.56
C PRO A 296 -14.98 -0.73 12.79
N SER A 297 -14.17 -1.51 13.50
CA SER A 297 -13.16 -2.35 12.87
C SER A 297 -13.85 -3.11 11.75
N GLU A 298 -13.43 -2.85 10.51
CA GLU A 298 -13.95 -3.58 9.36
C GLU A 298 -13.45 -5.02 9.44
N GLY A 299 -14.20 -5.84 10.16
CA GLY A 299 -14.29 -7.29 9.94
C GLY A 299 -14.85 -7.62 8.56
#